data_AF-A0A1F7R628-F1
#
_entry.id   AF-A0A1F7R628-F1
#
_cell.length_a   1.000
_cell.length_b   1.000
_cell.length_c   1.000
_cell.angle_alpha   90.00
_cell.angle_beta   90.00
_cell.angle_gamma   90.00
#
_symmetry.space_group_name_H-M   'P 1'
#
loop_
_entity.id
_entity.type
_entity.pdbx_description
1 polymer ?
#
loop_
_entity_poly.entity_id
_entity_poly.type
_entity_poly.pdbx_seq_one_letter_code
_entity_poly.pdbx_strand_id
1 'polypeptide(L)'
;MNPNTVTGRINARAIELLEQHPEGLRWSELFASIKESDHTFHPKTVNGCVWKLTEKFPDKVYKPSKGLFRLVKYKSAEVDKLKQ
;
A
#
# COMPACT_ATOMS: atom_id res chain seq x y z
N MET A 1 10.90 8.75 -5.45
CA MET A 1 10.65 7.41 -6.04
C MET A 1 11.33 7.37 -7.40
N ASN A 2 12.03 6.29 -7.76
CA ASN A 2 12.61 6.12 -9.10
C ASN A 2 11.70 5.23 -9.94
N PRO A 3 10.82 5.77 -10.81
CA PRO A 3 9.85 4.98 -11.59
C PRO A 3 10.51 4.05 -12.61
N ASN A 4 11.80 4.23 -12.89
CA ASN A 4 12.58 3.38 -13.80
C ASN A 4 12.94 2.00 -13.24
N THR A 5 12.70 1.76 -11.94
CA THR A 5 12.97 0.45 -11.31
C THR A 5 11.69 -0.31 -11.06
N VAL A 6 11.73 -1.65 -11.15
CA VAL A 6 10.59 -2.52 -10.81
C VAL A 6 10.04 -2.20 -9.42
N THR A 7 10.92 -2.01 -8.43
CA THR A 7 10.50 -1.64 -7.07
C THR A 7 9.84 -0.25 -7.02
N GLY A 8 10.30 0.71 -7.80
CA GLY A 8 9.68 2.04 -7.90
C GLY A 8 8.27 1.95 -8.46
N ARG A 9 8.07 1.18 -9.53
CA ARG A 9 6.75 0.92 -10.14
C ARG A 9 5.80 0.24 -9.17
N ILE A 10 6.26 -0.80 -8.46
CA ILE A 10 5.47 -1.49 -7.43
C ILE A 10 5.07 -0.53 -6.30
N ASN A 11 6.01 0.27 -5.78
CA ASN A 11 5.71 1.19 -4.70
C ASN A 11 4.75 2.30 -5.14
N ALA A 12 4.93 2.85 -6.35
CA ALA A 12 3.99 3.82 -6.92
C ALA A 12 2.58 3.21 -7.02
N ARG A 13 2.47 2.00 -7.59
CA ARG A 13 1.20 1.30 -7.71
C ARG A 13 0.54 1.02 -6.36
N ALA A 14 1.32 0.63 -5.36
CA ALA A 14 0.82 0.41 -4.01
C ALA A 14 0.21 1.70 -3.40
N ILE A 15 0.87 2.85 -3.59
CA ILE A 15 0.34 4.14 -3.11
C ILE A 15 -0.93 4.51 -3.88
N GLU A 16 -0.94 4.40 -5.21
CA GLU A 16 -2.12 4.69 -6.03
C GLU A 16 -3.35 3.84 -5.63
N LEU A 17 -3.14 2.56 -5.32
CA LEU A 17 -4.21 1.69 -4.80
C LEU A 17 -4.70 2.20 -3.44
N LEU A 18 -3.80 2.55 -2.53
CA LEU A 18 -4.21 3.11 -1.23
C LEU A 18 -4.85 4.51 -1.36
N GLU A 19 -4.58 5.27 -2.42
CA GLU A 19 -5.29 6.52 -2.73
C GLU A 19 -6.73 6.30 -3.20
N GLN A 20 -6.97 5.22 -3.95
CA GLN A 20 -8.32 4.82 -4.38
C GLN A 20 -9.14 4.22 -3.23
N HIS A 21 -8.48 3.64 -2.23
CA HIS A 21 -9.10 3.00 -1.08
C HIS A 21 -8.82 3.79 0.20
N PRO A 22 -9.62 4.84 0.51
CA PRO A 22 -9.39 5.68 1.68
C PRO A 22 -9.51 4.92 2.99
N GLU A 23 -10.23 3.79 3.04
CA GLU A 23 -10.31 2.87 4.18
C GLU A 23 -9.02 2.06 4.43
N GLY A 24 -8.15 1.98 3.41
CA GLY A 24 -6.96 1.15 3.39
C GLY A 24 -7.19 -0.20 2.71
N LEU A 25 -6.10 -0.92 2.44
CA LEU A 25 -6.12 -2.24 1.81
C LEU A 25 -5.38 -3.27 2.66
N ARG A 26 -5.94 -4.48 2.69
CA ARG A 26 -5.29 -5.63 3.32
C ARG A 26 -4.08 -6.05 2.49
N TRP A 27 -3.10 -6.67 3.13
CA TRP A 27 -1.89 -7.16 2.46
C TRP A 27 -2.22 -8.05 1.26
N SER A 28 -3.15 -9.00 1.43
CA SER A 28 -3.56 -9.91 0.35
C SER A 28 -4.18 -9.16 -0.83
N GLU A 29 -5.06 -8.19 -0.55
CA GLU A 29 -5.72 -7.36 -1.57
C GLU A 29 -4.71 -6.49 -2.32
N LEU A 30 -3.83 -5.82 -1.57
CA LEU A 30 -2.79 -4.97 -2.13
C LEU A 30 -1.80 -5.78 -2.96
N PHE A 31 -1.41 -6.96 -2.47
CA PHE A 31 -0.52 -7.89 -3.19
C PHE A 31 -1.16 -8.41 -4.48
N ALA A 32 -2.41 -8.85 -4.42
CA ALA A 32 -3.17 -9.32 -5.58
C ALA A 32 -3.33 -8.19 -6.61
N SER A 33 -3.82 -7.03 -6.19
CA SER A 33 -4.05 -5.87 -7.06
C SER A 33 -2.79 -5.39 -7.77
N ILE A 34 -1.63 -5.38 -7.08
CA ILE A 34 -0.35 -5.02 -7.69
C ILE A 34 0.06 -6.05 -8.73
N LYS A 35 -0.09 -7.34 -8.43
CA LYS A 35 0.26 -8.44 -9.33
C LYS A 35 -0.64 -8.48 -10.57
N GLU A 36 -1.93 -8.23 -10.39
CA GLU A 36 -2.92 -8.12 -11.48
C GLU A 36 -2.68 -6.89 -12.35
N SER A 37 -2.20 -5.80 -11.74
CA SER A 37 -1.87 -4.58 -12.49
C SER A 37 -0.67 -4.78 -13.43
N ASP A 38 0.31 -5.60 -13.05
CA ASP A 38 1.45 -5.92 -13.91
C ASP A 38 2.01 -7.32 -13.59
N HIS A 39 1.77 -8.24 -14.50
CA HIS A 39 2.19 -9.64 -14.37
C HIS A 39 3.71 -9.82 -14.48
N THR A 40 4.46 -8.79 -14.89
CA THR A 40 5.93 -8.81 -14.91
C THR A 40 6.52 -8.68 -13.51
N PHE A 41 5.73 -8.28 -12.51
CA PHE A 41 6.19 -8.15 -11.15
C PHE A 41 6.39 -9.52 -10.49
N HIS A 42 7.64 -9.79 -10.11
CA HIS A 42 7.97 -11.02 -9.41
C HIS A 42 7.33 -11.01 -7.99
N PRO A 43 6.63 -12.08 -7.57
CA PRO A 43 5.88 -12.11 -6.31
C PRO A 43 6.75 -11.85 -5.07
N LYS A 44 8.01 -12.34 -5.06
CA LYS A 44 8.95 -12.02 -3.97
C LYS A 44 9.26 -10.51 -3.88
N THR A 45 9.35 -9.83 -5.01
CA THR A 45 9.64 -8.40 -5.07
C THR A 45 8.45 -7.58 -4.61
N VAL A 46 7.23 -7.97 -5.02
CA VAL A 46 6.00 -7.35 -4.53
C VAL A 46 5.90 -7.50 -3.02
N ASN A 47 6.08 -8.73 -2.50
CA ASN A 47 6.02 -8.98 -1.07
C ASN A 47 7.04 -8.11 -0.28
N GLY A 48 8.29 -8.09 -0.74
CA GLY A 48 9.34 -7.26 -0.13
C GLY A 48 9.04 -5.76 -0.19
N CYS A 49 8.47 -5.26 -1.30
CA CYS A 49 8.09 -3.85 -1.41
C CYS A 49 6.91 -3.50 -0.53
N VAL A 50 5.86 -4.33 -0.49
CA VAL A 50 4.69 -4.10 0.36
C VAL A 50 5.08 -4.13 1.84
N TRP A 51 5.96 -5.06 2.24
CA TRP A 51 6.45 -5.12 3.63
C TRP A 51 7.25 -3.87 4.01
N LYS A 52 8.16 -3.43 3.12
CA LYS A 52 8.97 -2.22 3.29
C LYS A 52 8.20 -0.93 2.99
N LEU A 53 6.92 -0.99 2.63
CA LEU A 53 6.16 0.18 2.19
C LEU A 53 6.05 1.23 3.31
N THR A 54 5.77 0.78 4.53
CA THR A 54 5.70 1.65 5.71
C THR A 54 7.07 2.13 6.20
N GLU A 55 8.12 1.36 5.94
CA GLU A 55 9.50 1.77 6.24
C GLU A 55 10.02 2.80 5.23
N LYS A 56 9.65 2.66 3.95
CA LYS A 56 10.01 3.59 2.88
C LYS A 56 9.19 4.88 2.90
N PHE A 57 7.92 4.78 3.29
CA PHE A 57 7.00 5.91 3.30
C PHE A 57 6.28 6.03 4.66
N PRO A 58 7.01 6.19 5.78
CA PRO A 58 6.40 6.30 7.10
C PRO A 58 5.50 7.53 7.24
N ASP A 59 5.80 8.58 6.47
CA ASP A 59 5.04 9.83 6.43
C ASP A 59 3.74 9.70 5.61
N LYS A 60 3.70 8.75 4.65
CA LYS A 60 2.55 8.57 3.75
C LYS A 60 1.68 7.38 4.09
N VAL A 61 2.26 6.27 4.55
CA VAL A 61 1.57 4.99 4.80
C VAL A 61 1.79 4.57 6.24
N TYR A 62 0.70 4.20 6.91
CA TYR A 62 0.73 3.61 8.24
C TYR A 62 -0.11 2.32 8.26
N LYS A 63 0.01 1.57 9.36
CA LYS A 63 -0.72 0.31 9.56
C LYS A 63 -1.67 0.46 10.75
N PRO A 64 -2.96 0.75 10.52
CA PRO A 64 -3.95 0.82 11.60
C PRO A 64 -4.20 -0.55 12.25
N SER A 65 -3.96 -1.65 11.53
CA SER A 65 -4.14 -3.01 12.04
C SER A 65 -3.17 -3.99 11.37
N LYS A 66 -3.00 -5.18 11.97
CA LYS A 66 -2.11 -6.22 11.43
C LYS A 66 -2.55 -6.62 10.01
N GLY A 67 -1.68 -6.34 9.04
CA GLY A 67 -1.93 -6.65 7.63
C GLY A 67 -2.87 -5.66 6.92
N LEU A 68 -3.23 -4.52 7.52
CA LEU A 68 -3.96 -3.43 6.87
C LEU A 68 -3.01 -2.25 6.65
N PHE A 69 -2.97 -1.74 5.43
CA PHE A 69 -2.16 -0.59 5.03
C PHE A 69 -3.10 0.55 4.66
N ARG A 70 -2.78 1.77 5.10
CA ARG A 70 -3.62 2.95 4.85
C ARG A 70 -2.76 4.19 4.72
N LEU A 71 -3.20 5.17 3.94
CA LEU A 71 -2.49 6.45 3.86
C LEU A 71 -2.76 7.33 5.08
N VAL A 72 -1.69 7.96 5.57
CA VAL A 72 -1.72 8.90 6.71
C VAL A 72 -2.64 10.08 6.41
N LYS A 73 -2.76 10.51 5.14
CA LYS A 73 -3.71 11.57 4.75
C LYS A 73 -5.18 11.23 5.03
N TYR A 74 -5.53 9.93 5.11
CA TYR A 74 -6.86 9.45 5.48
C TYR A 74 -7.01 9.13 6.97
N LYS A 75 -5.98 9.40 7.77
CA LYS A 75 -5.98 9.22 9.24
C LYS A 75 -6.86 10.25 9.95
N SER A 76 -7.38 11.26 9.26
CA SER A 76 -8.27 12.27 9.83
C SER A 76 -9.43 11.63 10.60
N ALA A 77 -9.67 12.15 11.82
CA ALA A 77 -10.42 11.55 12.93
C ALA A 77 -11.90 11.17 12.65
N GLU A 78 -12.40 11.37 11.44
CA GLU A 78 -13.77 11.07 11.05
C GLU A 78 -13.96 9.64 10.54
N VAL A 79 -12.93 9.04 9.92
CA VAL A 79 -13.09 7.72 9.26
C VAL A 79 -12.84 6.54 10.21
N ASP A 80 -12.24 6.78 11.37
CA ASP A 80 -11.98 5.75 12.39
C ASP A 80 -13.19 5.56 13.35
N LYS A 81 -14.14 6.50 13.35
CA LYS A 81 -15.32 6.48 14.24
C LYS A 81 -16.44 5.51 13.84
N LEU A 82 -16.32 4.79 12.72
CA LEU A 82 -17.38 3.87 12.24
C LEU A 82 -17.23 2.42 12.75
N LYS A 83 -16.49 2.21 13.84
CA LYS A 83 -16.49 0.95 14.58
C LYS A 83 -16.57 1.23 16.08
N GLN A 84 -17.75 1.63 16.55
CA GLN A 84 -18.14 1.53 17.95
C GLN A 84 -19.28 0.50 18.06
#